data_AF-A0A7X0TZD6-F1
#
_entry.id   AF-A0A7X0TZD6-F1
#
_cell.length_a   1.000
_cell.length_b   1.000
_cell.length_c   1.000
_cell.angle_alpha   90.00
_cell.angle_beta   90.00
_cell.angle_gamma   90.00
#
_symmetry.space_group_name_H-M   'P 1'
#
loop_
_entity.id
_entity.type
_entity.pdbx_description
1 polymer ?
#
loop_
_entity_poly.entity_id
_entity_poly.type
_entity_poly.pdbx_seq_one_letter_code
_entity_poly.pdbx_strand_id
1 'polypeptide(L)'
;MPNLGVPELLIILLALVLLFGAKKLPDMARGIGRSLRIFKSETAKLRDDDDETQHTVQQAPMQAQPHPQPQPVQPQQIQASAPAPAPAPVLSAEEQARQLEEQAARLRAGAASQADKHA
;
A
#
# COMPACT_ATOMS: atom_id res chain seq x y z
N MET A 1 37.84 5.64 34.66
CA MET A 1 36.68 4.87 34.15
C MET A 1 36.69 5.01 32.64
N PRO A 2 36.46 3.93 31.87
CA PRO A 2 36.40 4.03 30.42
C PRO A 2 35.29 5.00 30.03
N ASN A 3 35.67 6.09 29.39
CA ASN A 3 34.73 7.12 28.96
C ASN A 3 34.12 6.65 27.65
N LEU A 4 32.86 6.20 27.70
CA LEU A 4 32.08 5.91 26.51
C LEU A 4 31.79 7.22 25.78
N GLY A 5 32.78 7.69 25.05
CA GLY A 5 32.70 8.89 24.24
C GLY A 5 32.24 8.57 22.83
N VAL A 6 32.10 9.63 22.05
CA VAL A 6 31.91 9.57 20.60
C VAL A 6 32.92 8.65 19.90
N PRO A 7 34.21 8.56 20.29
CA PRO A 7 35.19 7.67 19.65
C PRO A 7 34.85 6.18 19.76
N GLU A 8 34.54 5.66 20.95
CA GLU A 8 34.11 4.26 21.12
C GLU A 8 32.86 3.95 20.31
N LEU A 9 31.87 4.87 20.29
CA LEU A 9 30.63 4.66 19.54
C LEU A 9 30.89 4.55 18.03
N LEU A 10 31.83 5.34 17.49
CA LEU A 10 32.25 5.27 16.09
C LEU A 10 32.90 3.93 15.76
N ILE A 11 33.73 3.39 16.64
CA ILE A 11 34.38 2.08 16.46
C ILE A 11 33.34 0.97 16.41
N ILE A 12 32.36 0.98 17.32
CA ILE A 12 31.28 -0.01 17.36
C ILE A 12 30.40 0.11 16.11
N LEU A 13 30.05 1.34 15.71
CA LEU A 13 29.29 1.57 14.49
C LEU A 13 30.04 1.05 13.25
N LEU A 14 31.34 1.28 13.17
CA LEU A 14 32.18 0.76 12.09
C LEU A 14 32.18 -0.77 12.07
N ALA A 15 32.29 -1.42 13.24
CA ALA A 15 32.20 -2.88 13.33
C ALA A 15 30.85 -3.42 12.85
N LEU A 16 29.73 -2.77 13.21
CA LEU A 16 28.40 -3.14 12.72
C LEU A 16 28.26 -2.94 11.20
N VAL A 17 28.83 -1.86 10.66
CA VAL A 17 28.84 -1.61 9.21
C VAL A 17 29.66 -2.66 8.46
N LEU A 18 30.77 -3.15 9.03
CA LEU A 18 31.54 -4.22 8.42
C LEU A 18 30.82 -5.58 8.48
N LEU A 19 30.12 -5.88 9.57
CA LEU A 19 29.40 -7.14 9.73
C LEU A 19 28.11 -7.22 8.90
N PHE A 20 27.30 -6.17 8.93
CA PHE A 20 26.01 -6.12 8.26
C PHE A 20 26.07 -5.46 6.87
N GLY A 21 27.04 -4.59 6.63
CA GLY A 21 27.18 -3.81 5.40
C GLY A 21 26.50 -2.43 5.47
N ALA A 22 27.09 -1.44 4.78
CA ALA A 22 26.63 -0.05 4.76
C ALA A 22 25.19 0.13 4.25
N LYS A 23 24.65 -0.82 3.48
CA LYS A 23 23.28 -0.79 2.95
C LYS A 23 22.26 -1.44 3.90
N LYS A 24 22.65 -2.42 4.72
CA LYS A 24 21.72 -3.16 5.60
C LYS A 24 21.39 -2.40 6.88
N LEU A 25 22.36 -1.71 7.46
CA LEU A 25 22.18 -0.92 8.69
C LEU A 25 21.09 0.16 8.55
N PRO A 26 21.11 1.03 7.52
CA PRO A 26 20.06 2.04 7.34
C PRO A 26 18.71 1.43 6.93
N ASP A 27 18.71 0.30 6.22
CA ASP A 27 17.49 -0.39 5.80
C ASP A 27 16.76 -1.02 7.01
N MET A 28 17.51 -1.71 7.88
CA MET A 28 17.01 -2.24 9.15
C MET A 28 16.53 -1.13 10.08
N ALA A 29 17.31 -0.05 10.21
CA ALA A 29 16.94 1.11 11.03
C ALA A 29 15.65 1.78 10.52
N ARG A 30 15.44 1.86 9.20
CA ARG A 30 14.19 2.37 8.60
C ARG A 30 12.97 1.48 8.86
N GLY A 31 13.16 0.17 8.95
CA GLY A 31 12.12 -0.77 9.35
C GLY A 31 11.74 -0.60 10.83
N ILE A 32 12.75 -0.65 11.71
CA ILE A 32 12.60 -0.52 13.16
C ILE A 32 12.05 0.86 13.54
N GLY A 33 12.49 1.93 12.88
CA GLY A 33 12.01 3.29 13.15
C GLY A 33 10.52 3.46 12.83
N ARG A 34 10.00 2.77 11.81
CA ARG A 34 8.57 2.78 11.49
C ARG A 34 7.74 2.05 12.53
N SER A 35 8.16 0.86 12.97
CA SER A 35 7.44 0.14 14.04
C SER A 35 7.49 0.89 15.36
N LEU A 36 8.63 1.48 15.71
CA LEU A 36 8.78 2.27 16.93
C LEU A 36 7.94 3.56 16.90
N ARG A 37 7.78 4.21 15.73
CA ARG A 37 6.91 5.38 15.57
C ARG A 37 5.45 5.04 15.80
N ILE A 38 4.97 3.94 15.22
CA ILE A 38 3.58 3.48 15.39
C ILE A 38 3.35 3.13 16.86
N PHE A 39 4.21 2.30 17.44
CA PHE A 39 4.15 1.92 18.85
C PHE A 39 4.18 3.13 19.79
N LYS A 40 5.06 4.10 19.54
CA LYS A 40 5.12 5.36 20.30
C LYS A 40 3.83 6.15 20.17
N SER A 41 3.25 6.24 18.97
CA SER A 41 2.01 6.99 18.74
C SER A 41 0.76 6.31 19.30
N GLU A 42 0.75 5.00 19.45
CA GLU A 42 -0.31 4.25 20.11
C GLU A 42 -0.15 4.34 21.63
N THR A 43 1.07 4.13 22.13
CA THR A 43 1.40 4.26 23.55
C THR A 43 1.21 5.71 24.04
N ALA A 44 1.47 6.71 23.20
CA ALA A 44 1.20 8.11 23.51
C ALA A 44 -0.29 8.36 23.69
N LYS A 45 -1.15 7.86 22.79
CA LYS A 45 -2.61 8.00 22.93
C LYS A 45 -3.13 7.37 24.21
N LEU A 46 -2.65 6.16 24.54
CA LEU A 46 -2.97 5.49 25.80
C LEU A 46 -2.56 6.26 27.06
N ARG A 47 -1.60 7.19 26.94
CA ARG A 47 -1.09 8.02 28.03
C ARG A 47 -1.68 9.44 28.03
N ASP A 48 -2.21 9.88 26.88
CA ASP A 48 -2.92 11.15 26.68
C ASP A 48 -4.42 11.04 27.03
N ASP A 49 -5.02 9.83 27.00
CA ASP A 49 -6.39 9.59 27.49
C ASP A 49 -6.56 9.89 29.01
N ASP A 50 -5.46 10.11 29.75
CA ASP A 50 -5.46 10.58 31.15
C ASP A 50 -5.23 12.11 31.29
N ASP A 51 -4.78 12.82 30.24
CA ASP A 51 -4.45 14.25 30.26
C ASP A 51 -4.82 14.88 28.91
N GLU A 52 -6.07 15.37 28.77
CA GLU A 52 -6.57 15.92 27.50
C GLU A 52 -5.71 17.08 26.96
N THR A 53 -5.56 17.05 25.62
CA THR A 53 -5.00 18.07 24.73
C THR A 53 -3.48 18.21 24.77
N GLN A 54 -2.79 17.84 23.68
CA GLN A 54 -2.09 18.79 22.78
C GLN A 54 -1.48 18.11 21.53
N HIS A 55 -1.60 18.82 20.40
CA HIS A 55 -0.82 18.71 19.16
C HIS A 55 -1.08 17.56 18.17
N THR A 56 -2.08 17.81 17.32
CA THR A 56 -2.01 17.54 15.87
C THR A 56 -0.62 17.88 15.29
N VAL A 57 0.21 16.87 15.05
CA VAL A 57 1.33 16.97 14.11
C VAL A 57 1.05 16.06 12.92
N GLN A 58 0.29 16.63 12.01
CA GLN A 58 0.25 16.24 10.61
C GLN A 58 1.68 16.39 10.05
N GLN A 59 2.40 15.29 9.92
CA GLN A 59 3.56 15.21 9.02
C GLN A 59 3.19 14.28 7.87
N ALA A 60 2.56 14.88 6.87
CA ALA A 60 2.62 14.35 5.52
C ALA A 60 4.10 14.26 5.10
N PRO A 61 4.57 13.15 4.54
CA PRO A 61 5.93 13.09 4.00
C PRO A 61 6.03 14.08 2.84
N MET A 62 6.89 15.09 3.01
CA MET A 62 7.44 15.85 1.90
C MET A 62 8.07 14.83 0.94
N GLN A 63 7.48 14.75 -0.24
CA GLN A 63 7.97 13.97 -1.35
C GLN A 63 9.34 14.54 -1.75
N ALA A 64 10.42 13.82 -1.43
CA ALA A 64 11.63 13.93 -2.21
C ALA A 64 11.33 13.28 -3.57
N GLN A 65 10.97 14.10 -4.55
CA GLN A 65 10.97 13.71 -5.96
C GLN A 65 12.36 14.02 -6.54
N PRO A 66 13.22 13.02 -6.78
CA PRO A 66 13.96 12.95 -8.03
C PRO A 66 13.03 12.26 -9.04
N HIS A 67 12.62 12.99 -10.07
CA HIS A 67 12.04 12.38 -11.26
C HIS A 67 13.13 11.58 -11.97
N PRO A 68 12.92 10.27 -12.18
CA PRO A 68 13.06 9.70 -13.50
C PRO A 68 11.70 9.16 -13.90
N GLN A 69 11.10 9.77 -14.93
CA GLN A 69 9.95 9.20 -15.61
C GLN A 69 10.34 7.79 -16.11
N PRO A 70 9.64 6.72 -15.73
CA PRO A 70 9.57 5.55 -16.58
C PRO A 70 8.69 5.94 -17.75
N GLN A 71 9.32 6.35 -18.85
CA GLN A 71 8.66 6.31 -20.15
C GLN A 71 8.17 4.86 -20.34
N PRO A 72 6.89 4.61 -20.66
CA PRO A 72 6.50 3.32 -21.19
C PRO A 72 7.23 3.18 -22.52
N VAL A 73 8.30 2.39 -22.53
CA VAL A 73 8.89 1.85 -23.75
C VAL A 73 7.81 1.05 -24.45
N GLN A 74 7.12 1.68 -25.40
CA GLN A 74 6.26 0.97 -26.34
C GLN A 74 7.18 0.02 -27.11
N PRO A 75 7.00 -1.31 -27.02
CA PRO A 75 7.71 -2.22 -27.89
C PRO A 75 7.23 -1.95 -29.31
N GLN A 76 8.10 -1.33 -30.08
CA GLN A 76 7.93 -1.09 -31.49
C GLN A 76 7.75 -2.44 -32.20
N GLN A 77 6.74 -2.49 -33.05
CA GLN A 77 6.23 -3.65 -33.77
C GLN A 77 7.35 -4.45 -34.45
N ILE A 78 7.55 -5.70 -34.05
CA ILE A 78 8.17 -6.70 -34.91
C ILE A 78 7.04 -7.24 -35.79
N GLN A 79 6.87 -6.63 -36.95
CA GLN A 79 5.99 -7.09 -38.01
C GLN A 79 6.62 -8.32 -38.66
N ALA A 80 6.17 -9.51 -38.25
CA ALA A 80 6.37 -10.75 -39.00
C ALA A 80 4.99 -11.20 -39.51
N SER A 81 4.90 -11.20 -40.83
CA SER A 81 3.76 -11.54 -41.68
C SER A 81 3.31 -13.01 -41.59
N ALA A 82 2.00 -13.21 -41.87
CA ALA A 82 1.29 -14.41 -42.37
C ALA A 82 0.28 -15.09 -41.37
N PRO A 83 -0.84 -15.71 -41.83
CA PRO A 83 -2.20 -15.19 -41.59
C PRO A 83 -3.26 -16.20 -41.05
N ALA A 84 -4.26 -15.66 -40.30
CA ALA A 84 -5.68 -16.08 -40.14
C ALA A 84 -6.03 -17.45 -39.47
N PRO A 85 -7.31 -17.75 -39.13
CA PRO A 85 -8.30 -17.02 -38.30
C PRO A 85 -9.04 -17.95 -37.29
N ALA A 86 -9.61 -17.44 -36.18
CA ALA A 86 -10.75 -18.08 -35.48
C ALA A 86 -11.41 -17.13 -34.44
N PRO A 87 -12.73 -17.24 -34.19
CA PRO A 87 -13.59 -16.15 -33.70
C PRO A 87 -13.63 -16.01 -32.16
N ALA A 88 -14.12 -14.83 -31.73
CA ALA A 88 -14.17 -14.30 -30.37
C ALA A 88 -14.91 -15.18 -29.32
N PRO A 89 -14.52 -15.10 -28.03
CA PRO A 89 -15.44 -15.47 -26.96
C PRO A 89 -16.43 -14.32 -26.73
N VAL A 90 -17.54 -14.30 -27.48
CA VAL A 90 -18.72 -13.44 -27.24
C VAL A 90 -19.48 -13.80 -25.96
N LEU A 91 -19.06 -14.88 -25.29
CA LEU A 91 -19.74 -15.46 -24.13
C LEU A 91 -19.88 -14.44 -22.98
N SER A 92 -18.85 -13.64 -22.72
CA SER A 92 -18.84 -12.76 -21.55
C SER A 92 -19.88 -11.64 -21.61
N ALA A 93 -20.24 -11.14 -22.80
CA ALA A 93 -21.23 -10.07 -22.94
C ALA A 93 -22.68 -10.61 -22.89
N GLU A 94 -22.92 -11.79 -23.48
CA GLU A 94 -24.22 -12.48 -23.39
C GLU A 94 -24.50 -13.01 -21.97
N GLU A 95 -23.48 -13.52 -21.28
CA GLU A 95 -23.58 -13.93 -19.87
C GLU A 95 -23.90 -12.74 -18.95
N GLN A 96 -23.28 -11.59 -19.17
CA GLN A 96 -23.57 -10.37 -18.42
C GLN A 96 -25.00 -9.88 -18.63
N ALA A 97 -25.54 -9.94 -19.86
CA ALA A 97 -26.91 -9.53 -20.14
C ALA A 97 -27.94 -10.43 -19.43
N ARG A 98 -27.72 -11.76 -19.45
CA ARG A 98 -28.56 -12.73 -18.72
C ARG A 98 -28.50 -12.55 -17.21
N GLN A 99 -27.31 -12.30 -16.66
CA GLN A 99 -27.12 -12.05 -15.23
C GLN A 99 -27.78 -10.74 -14.76
N LEU A 100 -27.75 -9.69 -15.59
CA LEU A 100 -28.38 -8.41 -15.26
C LEU A 100 -29.91 -8.54 -15.22
N GLU A 101 -30.48 -9.30 -16.15
CA GLU A 101 -31.93 -9.56 -16.22
C GLU A 101 -32.43 -10.44 -15.07
N GLU A 102 -31.65 -11.46 -14.67
CA GLU A 102 -31.93 -12.24 -13.45
C GLU A 102 -31.83 -11.41 -12.17
N GLN A 103 -30.84 -10.50 -12.08
CA GLN A 103 -30.72 -9.59 -10.95
C GLN A 103 -31.90 -8.61 -10.88
N ALA A 104 -32.34 -8.07 -12.02
CA ALA A 104 -33.50 -7.19 -12.08
C ALA A 104 -34.81 -7.91 -11.69
N ALA A 105 -34.99 -9.17 -12.13
CA ALA A 105 -36.15 -9.98 -11.76
C ALA A 105 -36.20 -10.27 -10.25
N ARG A 106 -35.04 -10.57 -9.64
CA ARG A 106 -34.91 -10.78 -8.18
C ARG A 106 -35.26 -9.53 -7.38
N LEU A 107 -34.78 -8.37 -7.82
CA LEU A 107 -35.06 -7.08 -7.18
C LEU A 107 -36.56 -6.73 -7.25
N ARG A 108 -37.21 -6.99 -8.40
CA ARG A 108 -38.65 -6.74 -8.58
C ARG A 108 -39.51 -7.65 -7.71
N ALA A 109 -39.13 -8.94 -7.58
CA ALA A 109 -39.82 -9.87 -6.68
C ALA A 109 -39.62 -9.50 -5.20
N GLY A 110 -38.42 -9.07 -4.81
CA GLY A 110 -38.13 -8.60 -3.45
C GLY A 110 -38.87 -7.30 -3.09
N ALA A 111 -38.98 -6.36 -4.03
CA ALA A 111 -39.69 -5.09 -3.82
C ALA A 111 -41.20 -5.28 -3.56
N ALA A 112 -41.84 -6.24 -4.23
CA ALA A 112 -43.25 -6.56 -3.99
C ALA A 112 -43.50 -7.16 -2.59
N SER A 113 -42.51 -7.88 -2.04
CA SER A 113 -42.60 -8.43 -0.69
C SER A 113 -42.27 -7.41 0.42
N GLN A 114 -41.59 -6.31 0.10
CA GLN A 114 -41.20 -5.29 1.07
C GLN A 114 -42.28 -4.21 1.27
N ALA A 115 -43.19 -4.03 0.31
CA ALA A 115 -44.31 -3.10 0.39
C ALA A 115 -45.45 -3.57 1.32
N ASP A 116 -45.62 -4.89 1.53
CA ASP A 116 -46.71 -5.45 2.36
C ASP A 116 -46.39 -5.45 3.87
N LYS A 117 -45.11 -5.26 4.25
CA LYS A 117 -44.67 -5.30 5.65
C LYS A 117 -44.70 -3.96 6.38
N HIS A 118 -45.06 -2.88 5.68
CA HIS A 118 -45.06 -1.50 6.21
C HIS A 118 -46.37 -0.74 5.94
N ALA A 119 -47.45 -1.45 5.57
CA ALA A 119 -48.82 -0.91 5.49
C ALA A 119 -49.66 -1.38 6.68
#